data_AF-A0A2E8XA74-F1
#
_entry.id   AF-A0A2E8XA74-F1
#
_cell.length_a   1.000
_cell.length_b   1.000
_cell.length_c   1.000
_cell.angle_alpha   90.00
_cell.angle_beta   90.00
_cell.angle_gamma   90.00
#
_symmetry.space_group_name_H-M   'P 1'
#
loop_
_entity.id
_entity.type
_entity.pdbx_description
1 polymer ?
#
loop_
_entity_poly.entity_id
_entity_poly.type
_entity_poly.pdbx_seq_one_letter_code
_entity_poly.pdbx_strand_id
1 'polypeptide(L)'
;MLNKTNNTKNSISNKYSKIIKGLENIFEKIKKELVKKKELSQDNFKVWEEKNQHLVHGFAWIATYIEALRQINNWGIELANKNKLNEFEQLILDISFIEYIRQILNGIPMSQTEFIKITDFESINKNDELKISENFNFSNVSELKERLVKIAIDNDNIITLENTGLETEYEQIREQFQKFNSLNVYNNANKWHLEDKLIPQKIIDDLAS
;
A
#
# COMPACT_ATOMS: atom_id res chain seq x y z
N MET A 1 -28.30 -0.10 -16.81
CA MET A 1 -27.06 0.36 -16.14
C MET A 1 -26.91 -0.16 -14.72
N LEU A 2 -27.96 -0.18 -13.89
CA LEU A 2 -27.94 -0.67 -12.49
C LEU A 2 -27.44 -2.13 -12.29
N ASN A 3 -27.71 -3.05 -13.23
CA ASN A 3 -27.28 -4.46 -13.09
C ASN A 3 -25.79 -4.71 -13.37
N LYS A 4 -25.11 -3.87 -14.16
CA LYS A 4 -23.66 -4.04 -14.41
C LYS A 4 -22.84 -3.53 -13.22
N THR A 5 -23.19 -2.37 -12.66
CA THR A 5 -22.52 -1.80 -11.50
C THR A 5 -22.65 -2.68 -10.24
N ASN A 6 -23.82 -3.30 -10.00
CA ASN A 6 -23.98 -4.24 -8.87
C ASN A 6 -23.17 -5.53 -9.04
N ASN A 7 -23.00 -6.02 -10.27
CA ASN A 7 -22.15 -7.20 -10.54
C ASN A 7 -20.66 -6.90 -10.36
N THR A 8 -20.19 -5.73 -10.80
CA THR A 8 -18.80 -5.29 -10.60
C THR A 8 -18.49 -5.06 -9.12
N LYS A 9 -19.41 -4.44 -8.37
CA LYS A 9 -19.31 -4.24 -6.91
C LYS A 9 -19.14 -5.55 -6.14
N ASN A 10 -20.03 -6.52 -6.40
CA ASN A 10 -19.96 -7.83 -5.75
C ASN A 10 -18.73 -8.63 -6.19
N SER A 11 -18.27 -8.47 -7.42
CA SER A 11 -17.10 -9.17 -7.95
C SER A 11 -15.77 -8.68 -7.35
N ILE A 12 -15.59 -7.35 -7.23
CA ILE A 12 -14.39 -6.73 -6.64
C ILE A 12 -14.27 -7.07 -5.16
N SER A 13 -15.35 -6.84 -4.40
CA SER A 13 -15.38 -7.12 -2.98
C SER A 13 -15.11 -8.60 -2.69
N ASN A 14 -15.65 -9.52 -3.49
CA ASN A 14 -15.44 -10.95 -3.27
C ASN A 14 -14.02 -11.43 -3.64
N LYS A 15 -13.39 -10.90 -4.70
CA LYS A 15 -12.04 -11.32 -5.13
C LYS A 15 -10.99 -10.94 -4.08
N TYR A 16 -10.86 -9.65 -3.78
CA TYR A 16 -9.79 -9.13 -2.92
C TYR A 16 -9.99 -9.48 -1.46
N SER A 17 -11.23 -9.47 -0.95
CA SER A 17 -11.50 -9.83 0.44
C SER A 17 -11.17 -11.29 0.75
N LYS A 18 -11.35 -12.21 -0.22
CA LYS A 18 -10.95 -13.61 -0.07
C LYS A 18 -9.43 -13.73 0.09
N ILE A 19 -8.67 -12.94 -0.66
CA ILE A 19 -7.21 -12.91 -0.58
C ILE A 19 -6.77 -12.38 0.78
N ILE A 20 -7.30 -11.23 1.19
CA ILE A 20 -6.98 -10.62 2.50
C ILE A 20 -7.24 -11.63 3.63
N LYS A 21 -8.38 -12.32 3.61
CA LYS A 21 -8.70 -13.36 4.60
C LYS A 21 -7.68 -14.51 4.60
N GLY A 22 -7.18 -14.90 3.43
CA GLY A 22 -6.09 -15.87 3.31
C GLY A 22 -4.81 -15.40 3.99
N LEU A 23 -4.43 -14.15 3.76
CA LEU A 23 -3.26 -13.52 4.38
C LEU A 23 -3.42 -13.35 5.90
N GLU A 24 -4.61 -12.97 6.39
CA GLU A 24 -4.91 -12.85 7.82
C GLU A 24 -4.75 -14.19 8.56
N ASN A 25 -5.14 -15.30 7.93
CA ASN A 25 -4.93 -16.63 8.53
C ASN A 25 -3.43 -16.96 8.67
N ILE A 26 -2.61 -16.55 7.69
CA ILE A 26 -1.16 -16.73 7.73
C ILE A 26 -0.54 -15.83 8.79
N PHE A 27 -0.97 -14.57 8.86
CA PHE A 27 -0.57 -13.63 9.89
C PHE A 27 -0.84 -14.19 11.30
N GLU A 28 -2.03 -14.74 11.54
CA GLU A 28 -2.38 -15.33 12.84
C GLU A 28 -1.56 -16.60 13.16
N LYS A 29 -1.15 -17.38 12.16
CA LYS A 29 -0.21 -18.50 12.36
C LYS A 29 1.16 -18.01 12.80
N ILE A 30 1.72 -17.03 12.07
CA ILE A 30 3.01 -16.43 12.38
C ILE A 30 3.00 -15.81 13.77
N LYS A 31 1.94 -15.07 14.10
CA LYS A 31 1.76 -14.47 15.42
C LYS A 31 1.80 -15.52 16.53
N LYS A 32 1.07 -16.62 16.38
CA LYS A 32 1.07 -17.73 17.36
C LYS A 32 2.46 -18.36 17.50
N GLU A 33 3.20 -18.51 16.41
CA GLU A 33 4.58 -19.00 16.45
C GLU A 33 5.47 -18.07 17.28
N LEU A 34 5.47 -16.77 16.99
CA LEU A 34 6.29 -15.79 17.70
C LEU A 34 5.94 -15.71 19.18
N VAL A 35 4.65 -15.70 19.52
CA VAL A 35 4.18 -15.74 20.91
C VAL A 35 4.71 -16.99 21.62
N LYS A 36 4.55 -18.17 21.01
CA LYS A 36 5.05 -19.43 21.57
C LYS A 36 6.57 -19.43 21.73
N LYS A 37 7.32 -18.93 20.74
CA LYS A 37 8.79 -18.78 20.80
C LYS A 37 9.20 -17.85 21.94
N LYS A 38 8.44 -16.78 22.19
CA LYS A 38 8.71 -15.87 23.31
C LYS A 38 8.40 -16.51 24.67
N GLU A 39 7.28 -17.25 24.78
CA GLU A 39 6.85 -17.93 26.01
C GLU A 39 7.83 -19.03 26.43
N LEU A 40 8.45 -19.73 25.47
CA LEU A 40 9.46 -20.75 25.74
C LEU A 40 10.83 -20.18 26.15
N SER A 41 11.08 -18.89 25.91
CA SER A 41 12.34 -18.24 26.28
C SER A 41 12.28 -17.66 27.69
N GLN A 42 13.35 -17.86 28.44
CA GLN A 42 13.57 -17.23 29.75
C GLN A 42 14.00 -15.76 29.66
N ASP A 43 14.37 -15.29 28.47
CA ASP A 43 14.76 -13.90 28.25
C ASP A 43 13.56 -12.97 28.51
N ASN A 44 13.84 -11.78 29.06
CA ASN A 44 12.85 -10.70 29.05
C ASN A 44 12.53 -10.28 27.59
N PHE A 45 11.45 -9.53 27.40
CA PHE A 45 10.98 -9.18 26.06
C PHE A 45 12.04 -8.49 25.21
N LYS A 46 12.74 -7.49 25.76
CA LYS A 46 13.75 -6.71 25.02
C LYS A 46 14.91 -7.58 24.52
N VAL A 47 15.47 -8.41 25.39
CA VAL A 47 16.58 -9.30 25.02
C VAL A 47 16.12 -10.34 23.99
N TRP A 48 14.92 -10.87 24.16
CA TRP A 48 14.35 -11.82 23.20
C TRP A 48 14.11 -11.16 21.84
N GLU A 49 13.55 -9.95 21.83
CA GLU A 49 13.30 -9.17 20.61
C GLU A 49 14.60 -8.87 19.87
N GLU A 50 15.65 -8.41 20.56
CA GLU A 50 16.96 -8.15 19.95
C GLU A 50 17.55 -9.41 19.30
N LYS A 51 17.43 -10.58 19.95
CA LYS A 51 17.87 -11.87 19.39
C LYS A 51 17.03 -12.34 18.20
N ASN A 52 15.78 -11.92 18.10
CA ASN A 52 14.82 -12.32 17.08
C ASN A 52 14.40 -11.15 16.17
N GLN A 53 15.21 -10.09 16.11
CA GLN A 53 14.83 -8.80 15.56
C GLN A 53 14.34 -8.91 14.11
N HIS A 54 15.04 -9.72 13.30
CA HIS A 54 14.66 -9.98 11.91
C HIS A 54 13.22 -10.52 11.78
N LEU A 55 12.84 -11.50 12.61
CA LEU A 55 11.50 -12.10 12.57
C LEU A 55 10.44 -11.17 13.17
N VAL A 56 10.76 -10.43 14.23
CA VAL A 56 9.84 -9.49 14.88
C VAL A 56 9.54 -8.30 13.95
N HIS A 57 10.58 -7.69 13.37
CA HIS A 57 10.42 -6.64 12.37
C HIS A 57 9.75 -7.17 11.11
N GLY A 58 10.13 -8.37 10.67
CA GLY A 58 9.52 -9.03 9.53
C GLY A 58 8.03 -9.26 9.70
N PHE A 59 7.60 -9.67 10.89
CA PHE A 59 6.20 -9.77 11.26
C PHE A 59 5.47 -8.43 11.19
N ALA A 60 6.10 -7.34 11.65
CA ALA A 60 5.56 -5.99 11.53
C ALA A 60 5.40 -5.57 10.05
N TRP A 61 6.39 -5.85 9.19
CA TRP A 61 6.30 -5.58 7.75
C TRP A 61 5.18 -6.37 7.06
N ILE A 62 5.01 -7.65 7.40
CA ILE A 62 3.89 -8.45 6.90
C ILE A 62 2.55 -7.82 7.36
N ALA A 63 2.45 -7.38 8.62
CA ALA A 63 1.27 -6.68 9.13
C ALA A 63 0.97 -5.42 8.30
N THR A 64 2.00 -4.60 8.04
CA THR A 64 1.88 -3.38 7.23
C THR A 64 1.39 -3.68 5.82
N TYR A 65 1.88 -4.73 5.17
CA TYR A 65 1.47 -5.09 3.81
C TYR A 65 0.02 -5.59 3.77
N ILE A 66 -0.39 -6.40 4.74
CA ILE A 66 -1.78 -6.86 4.87
C ILE A 66 -2.70 -5.65 5.11
N GLU A 67 -2.29 -4.71 5.95
CA GLU A 67 -3.07 -3.50 6.21
C GLU A 67 -3.17 -2.61 4.97
N ALA A 68 -2.09 -2.41 4.24
CA ALA A 68 -2.10 -1.66 2.98
C ALA A 68 -3.07 -2.28 1.96
N LEU A 69 -3.08 -3.61 1.83
CA LEU A 69 -4.04 -4.33 0.98
C LEU A 69 -5.49 -4.18 1.46
N ARG A 70 -5.71 -4.17 2.78
CA ARG A 70 -7.03 -3.92 3.36
C ARG A 70 -7.52 -2.52 3.01
N GLN A 71 -6.68 -1.51 3.21
CA GLN A 71 -7.04 -0.11 2.97
C GLN A 71 -7.24 0.19 1.50
N ILE A 72 -6.41 -0.36 0.61
CA ILE A 72 -6.60 -0.17 -0.83
C ILE A 72 -7.88 -0.85 -1.33
N ASN A 73 -8.22 -2.03 -0.81
CA ASN A 73 -9.49 -2.67 -1.12
C ASN A 73 -10.69 -1.85 -0.61
N ASN A 74 -10.61 -1.31 0.61
CA ASN A 74 -11.65 -0.46 1.16
C ASN A 74 -11.85 0.80 0.30
N TRP A 75 -10.76 1.47 -0.08
CA TRP A 75 -10.78 2.60 -1.02
C TRP A 75 -11.48 2.23 -2.33
N GLY A 76 -11.13 1.09 -2.93
CA GLY A 76 -11.78 0.59 -4.14
C GLY A 76 -13.29 0.34 -3.98
N ILE A 77 -13.68 -0.27 -2.86
CA ILE A 77 -15.09 -0.52 -2.51
C ILE A 77 -15.86 0.79 -2.33
N GLU A 78 -15.29 1.77 -1.63
CA GLU A 78 -15.92 3.07 -1.42
C GLU A 78 -16.11 3.85 -2.72
N LEU A 79 -15.09 3.87 -3.59
CA LEU A 79 -15.19 4.46 -4.92
C LEU A 79 -16.26 3.76 -5.76
N ALA A 80 -16.29 2.42 -5.75
CA ALA A 80 -17.30 1.65 -6.48
C ALA A 80 -18.72 1.99 -5.98
N ASN A 81 -18.91 2.11 -4.66
CA ASN A 81 -20.17 2.50 -4.05
C ASN A 81 -20.64 3.88 -4.52
N LYS A 82 -19.72 4.82 -4.68
CA LYS A 82 -19.95 6.17 -5.21
C LYS A 82 -20.00 6.23 -6.75
N ASN A 83 -19.88 5.10 -7.46
CA ASN A 83 -19.72 5.02 -8.92
C ASN A 83 -18.55 5.88 -9.46
N LYS A 84 -17.46 5.97 -8.69
CA LYS A 84 -16.23 6.73 -9.00
C LYS A 84 -15.01 5.84 -9.26
N LEU A 85 -15.18 4.51 -9.23
CA LEU A 85 -14.12 3.56 -9.56
C LEU A 85 -14.01 3.43 -11.08
N ASN A 86 -12.93 3.97 -11.68
CA ASN A 86 -12.68 3.89 -13.12
C ASN A 86 -11.57 2.89 -13.43
N GLU A 87 -11.15 2.84 -14.69
CA GLU A 87 -10.10 1.94 -15.16
C GLU A 87 -8.77 2.19 -14.42
N PHE A 88 -8.40 3.44 -14.16
CA PHE A 88 -7.14 3.77 -13.49
C PHE A 88 -7.10 3.22 -12.06
N GLU A 89 -8.16 3.43 -11.27
CA GLU A 89 -8.22 2.90 -9.90
C GLU A 89 -8.32 1.37 -9.86
N GLN A 90 -9.03 0.77 -10.82
CA GLN A 90 -9.08 -0.68 -10.96
C GLN A 90 -7.70 -1.28 -11.26
N LEU A 91 -6.90 -0.64 -12.12
CA LEU A 91 -5.53 -1.04 -12.39
C LEU A 91 -4.64 -0.92 -11.15
N ILE A 92 -4.78 0.16 -10.37
CA ILE A 92 -4.07 0.32 -9.09
C ILE A 92 -4.41 -0.84 -8.15
N LEU A 93 -5.69 -1.21 -8.00
CA LEU A 93 -6.12 -2.35 -7.17
C LEU A 93 -5.45 -3.64 -7.63
N ASP A 94 -5.58 -3.99 -8.91
CA ASP A 94 -5.02 -5.23 -9.43
C ASP A 94 -3.50 -5.28 -9.30
N ILE A 95 -2.79 -4.24 -9.71
CA ILE A 95 -1.33 -4.17 -9.62
C ILE A 95 -0.86 -4.25 -8.17
N SER A 96 -1.50 -3.53 -7.24
CA SER A 96 -1.09 -3.52 -5.83
C SER A 96 -1.26 -4.90 -5.21
N PHE A 97 -2.40 -5.57 -5.44
CA PHE A 97 -2.58 -6.94 -4.98
C PHE A 97 -1.56 -7.91 -5.60
N ILE A 98 -1.27 -7.77 -6.90
CA ILE A 98 -0.27 -8.62 -7.56
C ILE A 98 1.10 -8.44 -6.90
N GLU A 99 1.56 -7.20 -6.78
CA GLU A 99 2.91 -6.90 -6.30
C GLU A 99 3.08 -7.21 -4.82
N TYR A 100 2.12 -6.83 -3.97
CA TYR A 100 2.24 -7.04 -2.52
C TYR A 100 2.17 -8.53 -2.17
N ILE A 101 1.32 -9.31 -2.85
CA ILE A 101 1.29 -10.77 -2.64
C ILE A 101 2.62 -11.40 -3.09
N ARG A 102 3.16 -10.99 -4.25
CA ARG A 102 4.47 -11.49 -4.70
C ARG A 102 5.56 -11.17 -3.69
N GLN A 103 5.56 -9.99 -3.09
CA GLN A 103 6.54 -9.60 -2.09
C GLN A 103 6.33 -10.35 -0.77
N ILE A 104 5.10 -10.53 -0.28
CA ILE A 104 4.82 -11.38 0.89
C ILE A 104 5.35 -12.81 0.69
N LEU A 105 5.15 -13.38 -0.50
CA LEU A 105 5.61 -14.74 -0.83
C LEU A 105 7.13 -14.82 -1.00
N ASN A 106 7.74 -13.86 -1.70
CA ASN A 106 9.11 -13.99 -2.19
C ASN A 106 10.15 -13.10 -1.48
N GLY A 107 9.72 -12.14 -0.67
CA GLY A 107 10.55 -11.20 0.05
C GLY A 107 9.98 -9.79 0.06
N ILE A 108 9.53 -9.32 1.22
CA ILE A 108 9.25 -7.90 1.48
C ILE A 108 10.58 -7.22 1.79
N PRO A 109 11.00 -6.20 1.02
CA PRO A 109 12.19 -5.42 1.36
C PRO A 109 11.95 -4.62 2.64
N MET A 110 12.67 -4.95 3.71
CA MET A 110 12.68 -4.17 4.96
C MET A 110 13.75 -3.07 4.92
N SER A 111 14.85 -3.36 4.23
CA SER A 111 15.92 -2.43 3.89
C SER A 111 16.47 -2.78 2.49
N GLN A 112 17.55 -2.14 2.05
CA GLN A 112 18.16 -2.47 0.74
C GLN A 112 18.68 -3.91 0.66
N THR A 113 19.06 -4.51 1.80
CA THR A 113 19.68 -5.83 1.86
C THR A 113 18.91 -6.84 2.72
N GLU A 114 17.88 -6.41 3.44
CA GLU A 114 17.10 -7.28 4.31
C GLU A 114 15.71 -7.49 3.75
N PHE A 115 15.34 -8.76 3.64
CA PHE A 115 14.04 -9.20 3.13
C PHE A 115 13.41 -10.18 4.09
N ILE A 116 12.09 -10.08 4.29
CA ILE A 116 11.32 -11.07 5.03
C ILE A 116 10.36 -11.80 4.09
N LYS A 117 10.27 -13.12 4.22
CA LYS A 117 9.32 -13.98 3.53
C LYS A 117 8.44 -14.67 4.55
N ILE A 118 7.23 -15.06 4.15
CA ILE A 118 6.39 -15.88 5.04
C ILE A 118 7.03 -17.22 5.41
N THR A 119 7.94 -17.74 4.58
CA THR A 119 8.66 -19.00 4.82
C THR A 119 9.85 -18.86 5.78
N ASP A 120 10.20 -17.65 6.21
CA ASP A 120 11.16 -17.45 7.30
C ASP A 120 10.54 -17.82 8.67
N PHE A 121 9.22 -18.01 8.71
CA PHE A 121 8.46 -18.49 9.88
C PHE A 121 8.17 -19.99 9.75
N GLU A 122 8.56 -20.76 10.76
CA GLU A 122 8.51 -22.23 10.76
C GLU A 122 7.09 -22.80 10.70
N SER A 123 6.10 -22.03 11.15
CA SER A 123 4.68 -22.39 11.12
C SER A 123 4.08 -22.39 9.72
N ILE A 124 4.76 -21.79 8.75
CA ILE A 124 4.31 -21.71 7.35
C ILE A 124 4.86 -22.89 6.56
N ASN A 125 3.96 -23.55 5.83
CA ASN A 125 4.30 -24.69 4.97
C ASN A 125 3.91 -24.41 3.52
N LYS A 126 4.37 -25.27 2.61
CA LYS A 126 4.11 -25.16 1.17
C LYS A 126 2.62 -25.08 0.81
N ASN A 127 1.72 -25.71 1.57
CA ASN A 127 0.29 -25.62 1.29
C ASN A 127 -0.27 -24.23 1.62
N ASP A 128 0.30 -23.52 2.60
CA ASP A 128 -0.09 -22.15 2.91
C ASP A 128 0.36 -21.18 1.80
N GLU A 129 1.57 -21.36 1.28
CA GLU A 129 2.05 -20.62 0.09
C GLU A 129 1.17 -20.89 -1.14
N LEU A 130 0.89 -22.17 -1.40
CA LEU A 130 0.04 -22.60 -2.52
C LEU A 130 -1.34 -21.96 -2.43
N LYS A 131 -1.99 -21.96 -1.25
CA LYS A 131 -3.30 -21.34 -1.06
C LYS A 131 -3.32 -19.85 -1.36
N ILE A 132 -2.26 -19.11 -1.07
CA ILE A 132 -2.20 -17.69 -1.49
C ILE A 132 -2.07 -17.60 -3.01
N SER A 133 -1.13 -18.36 -3.58
CA SER A 133 -0.78 -18.28 -5.00
C SER A 133 -1.90 -18.78 -5.94
N GLU A 134 -2.64 -19.83 -5.57
CA GLU A 134 -3.73 -20.41 -6.38
C GLU A 134 -4.93 -19.47 -6.53
N ASN A 135 -5.15 -18.60 -5.54
CA ASN A 135 -6.19 -17.57 -5.62
C ASN A 135 -5.79 -16.40 -6.52
N PHE A 136 -4.61 -16.48 -7.16
CA PHE A 136 -4.02 -15.33 -7.81
C PHE A 136 -3.32 -15.65 -9.13
N ASN A 137 -3.81 -15.08 -10.22
CA ASN A 137 -3.09 -15.14 -11.49
C ASN A 137 -2.07 -14.01 -11.55
N PHE A 138 -0.78 -14.36 -11.44
CA PHE A 138 0.32 -13.41 -11.56
C PHE A 138 0.64 -13.02 -13.01
N SER A 139 0.03 -13.68 -14.01
CA SER A 139 0.26 -13.35 -15.41
C SER A 139 -0.28 -11.94 -15.71
N ASN A 140 0.41 -11.22 -16.59
CA ASN A 140 -0.02 -9.94 -17.17
C ASN A 140 0.24 -8.67 -16.33
N VAL A 141 0.93 -8.73 -15.19
CA VAL A 141 1.24 -7.49 -14.41
C VAL A 141 1.98 -6.43 -15.22
N SER A 142 2.84 -6.86 -16.17
CA SER A 142 3.57 -5.94 -17.05
C SER A 142 2.61 -5.17 -17.95
N GLU A 143 1.63 -5.85 -18.54
CA GLU A 143 0.62 -5.24 -19.41
C GLU A 143 -0.28 -4.28 -18.61
N LEU A 144 -0.66 -4.64 -17.38
CA LEU A 144 -1.42 -3.77 -16.49
C LEU A 144 -0.63 -2.49 -16.15
N LYS A 145 0.65 -2.62 -15.82
CA LYS A 145 1.54 -1.48 -15.55
C LYS A 145 1.70 -0.58 -16.77
N GLU A 146 1.91 -1.16 -17.95
CA GLU A 146 1.98 -0.41 -19.21
C GLU A 146 0.68 0.36 -19.47
N ARG A 147 -0.48 -0.28 -19.27
CA ARG A 147 -1.78 0.38 -19.40
C ARG A 147 -1.96 1.53 -18.40
N LEU A 148 -1.59 1.31 -17.13
CA LEU A 148 -1.66 2.33 -16.08
C LEU A 148 -0.80 3.55 -16.45
N VAL A 149 0.44 3.32 -16.88
CA VAL A 149 1.36 4.40 -17.31
C VAL A 149 0.81 5.13 -18.52
N LYS A 150 0.24 4.43 -19.51
CA LYS A 150 -0.36 5.08 -20.67
C LYS A 150 -1.49 6.03 -20.26
N ILE A 151 -2.39 5.59 -19.38
CA ILE A 151 -3.46 6.45 -18.86
C ILE A 151 -2.88 7.63 -18.07
N ALA A 152 -1.82 7.42 -17.28
CA ALA A 152 -1.16 8.50 -16.54
C ALA A 152 -0.58 9.58 -17.46
N ILE A 153 0.08 9.18 -18.56
CA ILE A 153 0.63 10.10 -19.56
C ILE A 153 -0.48 10.85 -20.29
N ASP A 154 -1.56 10.16 -20.68
CA ASP A 154 -2.71 10.77 -21.36
C ASP A 154 -3.43 11.82 -20.46
N ASN A 155 -3.21 11.79 -19.15
CA ASN A 155 -3.79 12.68 -18.15
C ASN A 155 -2.73 13.55 -17.44
N ASP A 156 -1.65 13.95 -18.08
CA ASP A 156 -0.54 14.70 -17.45
C ASP A 156 -0.91 16.08 -16.84
N ASN A 157 -2.12 16.59 -17.11
CA ASN A 157 -2.59 17.90 -16.67
C ASN A 157 -3.39 17.89 -15.35
N ILE A 158 -3.68 16.73 -14.76
CA ILE A 158 -4.45 16.64 -13.50
C ILE A 158 -3.53 16.58 -12.28
N ILE A 159 -3.96 17.20 -11.17
CA ILE A 159 -3.19 17.30 -9.93
C ILE A 159 -2.99 15.92 -9.27
N THR A 160 -4.02 15.09 -9.31
CA THR A 160 -4.02 13.71 -8.83
C THR A 160 -4.52 12.82 -9.94
N LEU A 161 -3.78 11.75 -10.25
CA LEU A 161 -4.14 10.83 -11.33
C LEU A 161 -5.30 9.92 -10.93
N GLU A 162 -5.33 9.52 -9.67
CA GLU A 162 -6.36 8.70 -9.06
C GLU A 162 -7.47 9.55 -8.41
N ASN A 163 -8.66 8.97 -8.34
CA ASN A 163 -9.70 9.44 -7.45
C ASN A 163 -9.38 9.03 -6.01
N THR A 164 -9.07 9.99 -5.15
CA THR A 164 -8.69 9.70 -3.76
C THR A 164 -9.87 9.20 -2.92
N GLY A 165 -11.11 9.44 -3.36
CA GLY A 165 -12.33 9.12 -2.61
C GLY A 165 -12.68 10.12 -1.51
N LEU A 166 -11.83 11.15 -1.31
CA LEU A 166 -12.03 12.21 -0.33
C LEU A 166 -13.25 13.08 -0.62
N GLU A 167 -13.71 13.77 0.41
CA GLU A 167 -14.76 14.78 0.28
C GLU A 167 -14.25 16.02 -0.45
N THR A 168 -15.18 16.76 -1.06
CA THR A 168 -14.86 17.93 -1.88
C THR A 168 -14.05 18.98 -1.13
N GLU A 169 -14.30 19.17 0.17
CA GLU A 169 -13.55 20.12 1.00
C GLU A 169 -12.05 19.78 1.06
N TYR A 170 -11.70 18.50 1.24
CA TYR A 170 -10.30 18.06 1.24
C TYR A 170 -9.64 18.20 -0.13
N GLU A 171 -10.39 18.00 -1.21
CA GLU A 171 -9.85 18.24 -2.57
C GLU A 171 -9.62 19.73 -2.83
N GLN A 172 -10.50 20.60 -2.35
CA GLN A 172 -10.28 22.05 -2.43
C GLN A 172 -9.06 22.50 -1.62
N ILE A 173 -8.87 21.94 -0.42
CA ILE A 173 -7.67 22.17 0.39
C ILE A 173 -6.42 21.73 -0.39
N ARG A 174 -6.43 20.54 -1.01
CA ARG A 174 -5.33 20.06 -1.84
C ARG A 174 -5.02 21.01 -2.99
N GLU A 175 -6.03 21.47 -3.73
CA GLU A 175 -5.88 22.42 -4.83
C GLU A 175 -5.27 23.75 -4.37
N GLN A 176 -5.73 24.28 -3.22
CA GLN A 176 -5.20 25.51 -2.64
C GLN A 176 -3.72 25.39 -2.30
N PHE A 177 -3.32 24.33 -1.60
CA PHE A 177 -1.92 24.11 -1.24
C PHE A 177 -1.04 23.79 -2.45
N GLN A 178 -1.56 23.07 -3.45
CA GLN A 178 -0.82 22.80 -4.69
C GLN A 178 -0.56 24.10 -5.48
N LYS A 179 -1.53 25.00 -5.53
CA LYS A 179 -1.37 26.33 -6.16
C LYS A 179 -0.35 27.17 -5.41
N PHE A 180 -0.42 27.19 -4.07
CA PHE A 180 0.57 27.88 -3.24
C PHE A 180 1.99 27.34 -3.47
N ASN A 181 2.15 26.01 -3.45
CA ASN A 181 3.43 25.34 -3.67
C ASN A 181 4.00 25.68 -5.05
N SER A 182 3.20 25.59 -6.11
CA SER A 182 3.61 25.90 -7.48
C SER A 182 4.10 27.34 -7.66
N LEU A 183 3.42 28.30 -7.03
CA LEU A 183 3.75 29.73 -7.16
C LEU A 183 4.94 30.15 -6.30
N ASN A 184 5.01 29.65 -5.07
CA ASN A 184 5.88 30.23 -4.05
C ASN A 184 7.08 29.35 -3.69
N VAL A 185 6.97 28.03 -3.84
CA VAL A 185 7.97 27.05 -3.36
C VAL A 185 8.68 26.35 -4.51
N TYR A 186 7.95 25.66 -5.39
CA TYR A 186 8.51 24.78 -6.41
C TYR A 186 9.60 25.45 -7.28
N ASN A 187 9.31 26.64 -7.81
CA ASN A 187 10.22 27.38 -8.69
C ASN A 187 11.46 27.96 -7.95
N ASN A 188 11.41 28.05 -6.62
CA ASN A 188 12.45 28.68 -5.81
C ASN A 188 13.29 27.67 -5.01
N ALA A 189 12.79 26.45 -4.80
CA ALA A 189 13.41 25.43 -3.96
C ALA A 189 14.84 25.09 -4.39
N ASN A 190 15.09 24.92 -5.69
CA ASN A 190 16.43 24.64 -6.20
C ASN A 190 17.41 25.79 -5.89
N LYS A 191 16.96 27.04 -6.02
CA LYS A 191 17.77 28.22 -5.71
C LYS A 191 18.12 28.28 -4.23
N TRP A 192 17.16 28.04 -3.34
CA TRP A 192 17.42 28.02 -1.89
C TRP A 192 18.45 26.94 -1.53
N HIS A 193 18.34 25.77 -2.14
CA HIS A 193 19.31 24.69 -1.95
C HIS A 193 20.71 25.07 -2.43
N LEU A 194 20.84 25.63 -3.65
CA LEU A 194 22.12 26.05 -4.20
C LEU A 194 22.78 27.18 -3.38
N GLU A 195 21.98 28.04 -2.77
CA GLU A 195 22.45 29.16 -1.96
C GLU A 195 22.66 28.81 -0.48
N ASP A 196 22.43 27.56 -0.07
CA ASP A 196 22.43 27.11 1.34
C ASP A 196 21.57 28.00 2.25
N LYS A 197 20.38 28.37 1.76
CA LYS A 197 19.45 29.24 2.48
C LYS A 197 18.33 28.46 3.11
N LEU A 198 17.94 28.91 4.31
CA LEU A 198 16.68 28.51 4.92
C LEU A 198 15.49 28.88 4.03
N ILE A 199 14.37 28.18 4.22
CA ILE A 199 13.08 28.56 3.62
C ILE A 199 12.79 30.02 4.02
N PRO A 200 12.47 30.91 3.06
CA PRO A 200 12.28 32.33 3.37
C PRO A 200 11.17 32.56 4.40
N GLN A 201 11.41 33.48 5.35
CA GLN A 201 10.43 33.83 6.40
C GLN A 201 9.06 34.20 5.82
N LYS A 202 9.03 34.89 4.68
CA LYS A 202 7.80 35.23 3.97
C LYS A 202 6.92 34.00 3.68
N ILE A 203 7.51 32.86 3.32
CA ILE A 203 6.75 31.63 3.06
C ILE A 203 6.09 31.10 4.34
N ILE A 204 6.80 31.23 5.47
CA ILE A 204 6.27 30.83 6.79
C ILE A 204 5.11 31.76 7.17
N ASP A 205 5.28 33.06 6.98
CA ASP A 205 4.26 34.07 7.29
C ASP A 205 3.01 33.87 6.40
N ASP A 206 3.20 33.59 5.11
CA ASP A 206 2.12 33.32 4.17
C ASP A 206 1.34 32.03 4.51
N LEU A 207 1.97 31.05 5.17
CA LEU A 207 1.31 29.81 5.64
C LEU A 207 0.63 29.93 7.01
N ALA A 208 1.08 30.88 7.84
CA ALA A 208 0.54 31.13 9.17
C ALA A 208 -0.71 32.02 9.17
N SER A 209 -0.95 32.70 8.04
CA SER A 209 -2.08 33.62 7.81
C SER A 209 -3.34 32.88 7.37
#